data_AF-A0A3B8VQ09-F1
#
_entry.id   AF-A0A3B8VQ09-F1
#
_cell.length_a   1.000
_cell.length_b   1.000
_cell.length_c   1.000
_cell.angle_alpha   90.00
_cell.angle_beta   90.00
_cell.angle_gamma   90.00
#
_symmetry.space_group_name_H-M   'P 1'
#
loop_
_entity.id
_entity.type
_entity.pdbx_description
1 polymer ?
#
loop_
_entity_poly.entity_id
_entity_poly.type
_entity_poly.pdbx_seq_one_letter_code
_entity_poly.pdbx_strand_id
1 'polypeptide(L)'
;ICYLDEIVEARKDTTVLIHPLTDHRRILPVEKKGELLEAGEGFLLVLSYNPGYQSALKDLKHSTRQRFISLEFDYPPTDIEAEIVRHESGVDADVANQLAKLGGKVRNLKEHGLGEGASTRLLIYAGQLINQGIPPRRACQVAINWAVTDDHTVQRSIEELTTSIFE
;
A
#
# COMPACT_ATOMS: atom_id res chain seq x y z
N ILE A 1 21.17 2.35 -4.21
CA ILE A 1 19.84 1.85 -4.64
C ILE A 1 19.00 3.05 -5.05
N CYS A 2 18.33 2.99 -6.20
CA CYS A 2 17.34 3.97 -6.64
C CYS A 2 15.95 3.32 -6.54
N TYR A 3 15.08 3.87 -5.69
CA TYR A 3 13.72 3.39 -5.48
C TYR A 3 12.74 4.37 -6.13
N LEU A 4 12.02 3.91 -7.15
CA LEU A 4 10.97 4.69 -7.80
C LEU A 4 9.61 4.20 -7.29
N ASP A 5 9.06 4.98 -6.36
CA ASP A 5 7.77 4.69 -5.74
C ASP A 5 6.63 5.05 -6.70
N GLU A 6 5.58 4.23 -6.74
CA GLU A 6 4.38 4.45 -7.56
C GLU A 6 4.69 4.76 -9.03
N ILE A 7 5.57 3.98 -9.66
CA ILE A 7 6.11 4.27 -11.01
C ILE A 7 5.04 4.43 -12.10
N VAL A 8 3.84 3.88 -11.88
CA VAL A 8 2.68 3.98 -12.79
C VAL A 8 2.07 5.39 -12.84
N GLU A 9 2.30 6.23 -11.82
CA GLU A 9 1.89 7.64 -11.83
C GLU A 9 2.82 8.53 -12.66
N ALA A 10 4.04 8.05 -12.94
CA ALA A 10 4.97 8.77 -13.80
C ALA A 10 4.43 8.83 -15.23
N ARG A 11 4.81 9.89 -15.96
CA ARG A 11 4.48 10.00 -17.38
C ARG A 11 5.10 8.82 -18.14
N LYS A 12 4.35 8.28 -19.12
CA LYS A 12 4.73 7.06 -19.86
C LYS A 12 6.06 7.15 -20.62
N ASP A 13 6.48 8.35 -20.98
CA ASP A 13 7.78 8.65 -21.61
C ASP A 13 8.95 8.54 -20.60
N THR A 14 8.67 8.80 -19.32
CA THR A 14 9.66 8.76 -18.23
C THR A 14 10.08 7.32 -17.89
N THR A 15 9.16 6.36 -18.00
CA THR A 15 9.45 4.93 -17.71
C THR A 15 10.30 4.24 -18.77
N VAL A 16 10.44 4.83 -19.96
CA VAL A 16 11.34 4.32 -21.02
C VAL A 16 12.78 4.72 -20.75
N LEU A 17 13.01 5.83 -20.06
CA LEU A 17 14.36 6.33 -19.73
C LEU A 17 15.16 5.37 -18.84
N ILE A 18 14.47 4.51 -18.08
CA ILE A 18 15.11 3.52 -17.21
C ILE A 18 15.43 2.20 -17.92
N HIS A 19 14.98 1.99 -19.17
CA HIS A 19 15.26 0.73 -19.89
C HIS A 19 16.77 0.47 -20.05
N PRO A 20 17.60 1.46 -20.46
CA PRO A 20 19.03 1.22 -20.62
C PRO A 20 19.76 0.90 -19.31
N LEU A 21 19.19 1.27 -18.15
CA LEU A 21 19.70 0.91 -16.82
C LEU A 21 19.45 -0.56 -16.45
N THR A 22 18.52 -1.22 -17.14
CA THR A 22 18.16 -2.64 -16.92
C THR A 22 18.76 -3.59 -17.94
N ASP A 23 19.37 -3.06 -19.01
CA ASP A 23 20.08 -3.86 -20.01
C ASP A 23 21.53 -4.13 -19.60
N HIS A 24 22.21 -5.03 -20.33
CA HIS A 24 23.60 -5.42 -20.10
C HIS A 24 24.59 -4.25 -19.99
N ARG A 25 24.33 -3.12 -20.67
CA ARG A 25 25.21 -1.95 -20.67
C ARG A 25 25.05 -1.06 -19.45
N ARG A 26 23.90 -1.11 -18.77
CA ARG A 26 23.56 -0.32 -17.59
C ARG A 26 23.97 1.17 -17.69
N ILE A 27 23.44 1.85 -18.69
CA ILE A 27 23.74 3.26 -18.97
C ILE A 27 22.51 4.16 -18.72
N LEU A 28 22.73 5.45 -18.48
CA LEU A 28 21.69 6.47 -18.40
C LEU A 28 22.04 7.64 -19.32
N PRO A 29 21.34 7.79 -20.46
CA PRO A 29 21.47 8.95 -21.33
C PRO A 29 20.90 10.21 -20.67
N VAL A 30 21.69 11.28 -20.59
CA VAL A 30 21.26 12.61 -20.13
C VAL A 30 21.34 13.58 -21.30
N GLU A 31 20.37 13.48 -22.22
CA GLU A 31 20.38 14.17 -23.52
C GLU A 31 20.60 15.69 -23.40
N LYS A 32 19.95 16.34 -22.44
CA LYS A 32 20.07 17.80 -22.21
C LYS A 32 21.48 18.24 -21.84
N LYS A 33 22.33 17.33 -21.37
CA LYS A 33 23.74 17.57 -21.07
C LYS A 33 24.69 16.98 -22.11
N GLY A 34 24.18 16.20 -23.07
CA GLY A 34 25.02 15.41 -23.98
C GLY A 34 25.87 14.36 -23.27
N GLU A 35 25.45 13.91 -22.09
CA GLU A 35 26.20 12.97 -21.25
C GLU A 35 25.60 11.56 -21.34
N LEU A 36 26.48 10.56 -21.27
CA LEU A 36 26.10 9.17 -21.09
C LEU A 36 26.74 8.67 -19.79
N LEU A 37 25.91 8.40 -18.79
CA LEU A 37 26.38 7.94 -17.49
C LEU A 37 26.39 6.43 -17.44
N GLU A 38 27.49 5.83 -17.00
CA GLU A 38 27.53 4.40 -16.67
C GLU A 38 27.07 4.21 -15.22
N ALA A 39 26.18 3.24 -14.99
CA ALA A 39 25.74 2.92 -13.65
C ALA A 39 26.91 2.32 -12.85
N GLY A 40 27.23 2.94 -11.72
CA GLY A 40 28.29 2.47 -10.84
C GLY A 40 28.08 1.03 -10.35
N GLU A 41 29.17 0.39 -9.94
CA GLU A 41 29.13 -0.92 -9.31
C GLU A 41 28.18 -0.90 -8.09
N GLY A 42 27.35 -1.93 -7.95
CA GLY A 42 26.34 -2.01 -6.89
C GLY A 42 25.10 -1.12 -7.07
N PHE A 43 24.98 -0.35 -8.17
CA PHE A 43 23.71 0.31 -8.48
C PHE A 43 22.60 -0.73 -8.65
N LEU A 44 21.45 -0.46 -8.03
CA LEU A 44 20.25 -1.29 -8.06
C LEU A 44 19.05 -0.37 -8.30
N LEU A 45 18.18 -0.78 -9.21
CA LEU A 45 16.93 -0.09 -9.51
C LEU A 45 15.76 -0.92 -8.96
N VAL A 46 14.93 -0.30 -8.13
CA VAL A 46 13.76 -0.91 -7.51
C VAL A 46 12.54 -0.06 -7.86
N LEU A 47 11.44 -0.71 -8.24
CA LEU A 47 10.17 -0.07 -8.57
C LEU A 47 9.07 -0.59 -7.65
N SER A 48 8.11 0.24 -7.29
CA SER A 48 6.84 -0.19 -6.69
C SER A 48 5.65 0.30 -7.52
N TYR A 49 4.55 -0.44 -7.48
CA TYR A 49 3.24 0.00 -7.98
C TYR A 49 2.14 -0.89 -7.41
N ASN A 50 0.92 -0.35 -7.33
CA ASN A 50 -0.26 -1.10 -6.89
C ASN A 50 -1.05 -1.60 -8.12
N PRO A 51 -1.08 -2.92 -8.39
CA PRO A 51 -1.81 -3.45 -9.53
C PRO A 51 -3.32 -3.25 -9.36
N GLY A 52 -4.03 -2.93 -10.45
CA GLY A 52 -5.49 -2.80 -10.44
C GLY A 52 -6.03 -1.53 -9.77
N TYR A 53 -5.17 -0.63 -9.29
CA TYR A 53 -5.55 0.66 -8.70
C TYR A 53 -6.07 1.67 -9.75
N GLN A 54 -5.81 1.41 -11.04
CA GLN A 54 -6.11 2.33 -12.13
C GLN A 54 -6.75 1.64 -13.33
N SER A 55 -7.38 2.44 -14.20
CA SER A 55 -7.83 1.96 -15.50
C SER A 55 -6.69 1.27 -16.25
N ALA A 56 -6.99 0.22 -17.02
CA ALA A 56 -6.01 -0.57 -17.79
C ALA A 56 -5.03 0.25 -18.65
N LEU A 57 -5.30 1.55 -18.84
CA LEU A 57 -4.45 2.49 -19.56
C LEU A 57 -3.21 2.95 -18.78
N LYS A 58 -3.13 2.77 -17.45
CA LYS A 58 -1.98 3.20 -16.64
C LYS A 58 -1.14 2.05 -16.07
N ASP A 59 -1.41 0.80 -16.48
CA ASP A 59 -0.57 -0.32 -16.11
C ASP A 59 0.85 -0.23 -16.67
N LEU A 60 1.78 -0.87 -15.96
CA LEU A 60 3.16 -1.02 -16.43
C LEU A 60 3.16 -1.85 -17.73
N LYS A 61 3.74 -1.30 -18.80
CA LYS A 61 3.87 -2.01 -20.09
C LYS A 61 4.60 -3.34 -19.89
N HIS A 62 4.19 -4.38 -20.62
CA HIS A 62 4.85 -5.70 -20.60
C HIS A 62 6.36 -5.61 -20.83
N SER A 63 6.81 -4.74 -21.75
CA SER A 63 8.24 -4.53 -22.03
C SER A 63 9.04 -3.98 -20.85
N THR A 64 8.38 -3.27 -19.92
CA THR A 64 9.01 -2.82 -18.68
C THR A 64 8.96 -3.93 -17.64
N ARG A 65 7.81 -4.62 -17.47
CA ARG A 65 7.67 -5.72 -16.50
C ARG A 65 8.69 -6.85 -16.73
N GLN A 66 8.95 -7.21 -17.98
CA GLN A 66 9.88 -8.27 -18.36
C GLN A 66 11.36 -7.94 -18.11
N ARG A 67 11.68 -6.73 -17.62
CA ARG A 67 13.04 -6.30 -17.25
C ARG A 67 13.32 -6.41 -15.75
N PHE A 68 12.31 -6.77 -14.94
CA PHE A 68 12.41 -6.80 -13.49
C PHE A 68 12.08 -8.18 -12.91
N ILE A 69 12.76 -8.52 -11.83
CA ILE A 69 12.31 -9.57 -10.90
C ILE A 69 11.20 -8.96 -10.05
N SER A 70 10.09 -9.68 -9.91
CA SER A 70 8.91 -9.18 -9.19
C SER A 70 8.80 -9.85 -7.82
N LEU A 71 8.47 -9.05 -6.80
CA LEU A 71 8.04 -9.52 -5.49
C LEU A 71 6.60 -9.02 -5.31
N GLU A 72 5.70 -9.93 -4.97
CA GLU A 72 4.31 -9.61 -4.67
C GLU A 72 4.15 -9.44 -3.17
N PHE A 73 3.48 -8.37 -2.76
CA PHE A 73 3.15 -8.09 -1.38
C PHE A 73 1.64 -8.12 -1.24
N ASP A 74 1.19 -8.79 -0.19
CA ASP A 74 -0.19 -8.75 0.27
C ASP A 74 -0.18 -8.42 1.77
N TYR A 75 -1.36 -8.19 2.32
CA TYR A 75 -1.53 -8.01 3.74
C TYR A 75 -1.02 -9.23 4.52
N PRO A 76 -0.28 -9.02 5.63
CA PRO A 76 0.25 -10.12 6.39
C PRO A 76 -0.87 -10.97 7.04
N PRO A 77 -0.56 -12.23 7.41
CA PRO A 77 -1.40 -13.00 8.31
C PRO A 77 -1.79 -12.21 9.57
N THR A 78 -2.97 -12.47 10.12
CA THR A 78 -3.58 -11.65 11.19
C THR A 78 -2.73 -11.55 12.45
N ASP A 79 -2.01 -12.62 12.81
CA ASP A 79 -1.06 -12.67 13.93
C ASP A 79 0.14 -11.75 13.71
N ILE A 80 0.72 -11.77 12.50
CA ILE A 80 1.83 -10.89 12.12
C ILE A 80 1.35 -9.44 12.01
N GLU A 81 0.17 -9.20 11.43
CA GLU A 81 -0.41 -7.87 11.32
C GLU A 81 -0.68 -7.25 12.70
N ALA A 82 -1.20 -8.05 13.65
CA ALA A 82 -1.41 -7.62 15.02
C ALA A 82 -0.09 -7.24 15.70
N GLU A 83 1.00 -7.99 15.47
CA GLU A 83 2.32 -7.63 16.00
C GLU A 83 2.82 -6.30 15.44
N ILE A 84 2.67 -6.07 14.13
CA ILE A 84 3.02 -4.81 13.47
C ILE A 84 2.20 -3.66 14.06
N VAL A 85 0.87 -3.81 14.15
CA VAL A 85 -0.02 -2.78 14.71
C VAL A 85 0.36 -2.47 16.15
N ARG A 86 0.58 -3.50 16.98
CA ARG A 86 1.01 -3.33 18.37
C ARG A 86 2.30 -2.50 18.46
N HIS A 87 3.31 -2.88 17.68
CA HIS A 87 4.61 -2.22 17.68
C HIS A 87 4.52 -0.75 17.23
N GLU A 88 3.87 -0.50 16.09
CA GLU A 88 3.84 0.83 15.45
C GLU A 88 2.85 1.81 16.09
N SER A 89 1.82 1.31 16.78
CA SER A 89 0.80 2.16 17.43
C SER A 89 0.96 2.28 18.94
N GLY A 90 1.66 1.34 19.58
CA GLY A 90 1.88 1.30 21.03
C GLY A 90 0.67 0.85 21.85
N VAL A 91 -0.40 0.35 21.22
CA VAL A 91 -1.54 -0.27 21.93
C VAL A 91 -1.15 -1.63 22.50
N ASP A 92 -1.96 -2.16 23.42
CA ASP A 92 -1.77 -3.51 23.94
C ASP A 92 -2.08 -4.60 22.89
N ALA A 93 -1.75 -5.85 23.23
CA ALA A 93 -1.93 -6.97 22.33
C ALA A 93 -3.40 -7.27 22.01
N ASP A 94 -4.34 -7.00 22.92
CA ASP A 94 -5.76 -7.28 22.69
C ASP A 94 -6.33 -6.32 21.65
N VAL A 95 -6.09 -5.01 21.83
CA VAL A 95 -6.48 -3.98 20.87
C VAL A 95 -5.85 -4.23 19.50
N ALA A 96 -4.57 -4.59 19.44
CA ALA A 96 -3.90 -4.86 18.18
C ALA A 96 -4.49 -6.06 17.43
N ASN A 97 -4.83 -7.14 18.14
CA ASN A 97 -5.52 -8.30 17.58
C ASN A 97 -6.92 -7.95 17.07
N GLN A 98 -7.67 -7.14 17.83
CA GLN A 98 -8.99 -6.65 17.42
C GLN A 98 -8.91 -5.80 16.15
N LEU A 99 -7.92 -4.90 16.04
CA LEU A 99 -7.68 -4.09 14.85
C LEU A 99 -7.29 -4.93 13.63
N ALA A 100 -6.39 -5.90 13.78
CA ALA A 100 -6.02 -6.82 12.70
C ALA A 100 -7.23 -7.65 12.23
N LYS A 101 -8.04 -8.14 13.16
CA LYS A 101 -9.29 -8.85 12.85
C LYS A 101 -10.29 -7.96 12.12
N LEU A 102 -10.43 -6.69 12.53
CA LEU A 102 -11.26 -5.72 11.83
C LEU A 102 -10.74 -5.50 10.40
N GLY A 103 -9.44 -5.30 10.22
CA GLY A 103 -8.80 -5.14 8.91
C GLY A 103 -9.11 -6.29 7.95
N GLY A 104 -8.95 -7.53 8.42
CA GLY A 104 -9.32 -8.73 7.65
C GLY A 104 -10.80 -8.75 7.24
N LYS A 105 -11.72 -8.42 8.16
CA LYS A 105 -13.15 -8.37 7.84
C LYS A 105 -13.51 -7.26 6.86
N VAL A 106 -12.92 -6.07 6.99
CA VAL A 106 -13.16 -4.96 6.06
C VAL A 106 -12.64 -5.28 4.67
N ARG A 107 -11.47 -5.93 4.54
CA ARG A 107 -10.94 -6.37 3.24
C ARG A 107 -11.86 -7.37 2.53
N ASN A 108 -12.56 -8.23 3.26
CA ASN A 108 -13.54 -9.16 2.67
C ASN A 108 -14.79 -8.47 2.11
N LEU A 109 -15.03 -7.18 2.43
CA LEU A 109 -16.10 -6.39 1.81
C LEU A 109 -15.76 -5.91 0.40
N LYS A 110 -14.54 -6.16 -0.11
CA LYS A 110 -14.14 -5.82 -1.49
C LYS A 110 -15.07 -6.43 -2.53
N GLU A 111 -15.56 -7.64 -2.27
CA GLU A 111 -16.53 -8.32 -3.15
C GLU A 111 -17.94 -7.70 -3.12
N HIS A 112 -18.19 -6.78 -2.17
CA HIS A 112 -19.50 -6.18 -1.88
C HIS A 112 -19.53 -4.67 -2.18
N GLY A 113 -18.65 -4.19 -3.06
CA GLY A 113 -18.66 -2.79 -3.53
C GLY A 113 -17.58 -1.89 -2.92
N LEU A 114 -16.72 -2.42 -2.06
CA LEU A 114 -15.56 -1.68 -1.56
C LEU A 114 -14.44 -1.67 -2.62
N GLY A 115 -13.98 -0.48 -3.03
CA GLY A 115 -12.91 -0.36 -4.03
C GLY A 115 -11.58 -0.93 -3.53
N GLU A 116 -11.18 -0.52 -2.33
CA GLU A 116 -9.98 -1.00 -1.64
C GLU A 116 -10.27 -1.30 -0.17
N GLY A 117 -9.73 -2.42 0.33
CA GLY A 117 -9.83 -2.79 1.74
C GLY A 117 -9.03 -1.88 2.67
N ALA A 118 -9.19 -2.08 3.98
CA ALA A 118 -8.41 -1.35 4.96
C ALA A 118 -6.93 -1.74 4.90
N SER A 119 -6.03 -0.79 4.62
CA SER A 119 -4.59 -1.06 4.65
C SER A 119 -4.06 -1.18 6.09
N THR A 120 -2.93 -1.88 6.27
CA THR A 120 -2.25 -1.96 7.59
C THR A 120 -1.94 -0.57 8.16
N ARG A 121 -1.66 0.41 7.29
CA ARG A 121 -1.47 1.82 7.68
C ARG A 121 -2.69 2.39 8.41
N LEU A 122 -3.91 2.11 7.93
CA LEU A 122 -5.13 2.59 8.57
C LEU A 122 -5.36 1.92 9.93
N LEU A 123 -4.98 0.65 10.07
CA LEU A 123 -5.04 -0.06 11.35
C LEU A 123 -4.06 0.57 12.37
N ILE A 124 -2.85 0.91 11.94
CA ILE A 124 -1.86 1.60 12.76
C ILE A 124 -2.41 2.97 13.19
N TYR A 125 -3.01 3.75 12.29
CA TYR A 125 -3.63 5.03 12.64
C TYR A 125 -4.76 4.88 13.65
N ALA A 126 -5.64 3.89 13.47
CA ALA A 126 -6.69 3.59 14.46
C ALA A 126 -6.08 3.25 15.83
N GLY A 127 -5.04 2.41 15.86
CA GLY A 127 -4.30 2.10 17.09
C GLY A 127 -3.68 3.33 17.74
N GLN A 128 -3.05 4.21 16.96
CA GLN A 128 -2.43 5.44 17.48
C GLN A 128 -3.46 6.37 18.12
N LEU A 129 -4.65 6.49 17.52
CA LEU A 129 -5.77 7.24 18.10
C LEU A 129 -6.24 6.60 19.42
N ILE A 130 -6.37 5.28 19.47
CA ILE A 130 -6.77 4.55 20.70
C ILE A 130 -5.74 4.75 21.80
N ASN A 131 -4.44 4.68 21.47
CA ASN A 131 -3.36 4.90 22.42
C ASN A 131 -3.37 6.34 23.00
N GLN A 132 -3.91 7.30 22.25
CA GLN A 132 -4.14 8.68 22.72
C GLN A 132 -5.44 8.86 23.53
N GLY A 133 -6.16 7.77 23.81
CA GLY A 133 -7.39 7.78 24.61
C GLY A 133 -8.68 7.99 23.81
N ILE A 134 -8.63 7.95 22.47
CA ILE A 134 -9.85 8.00 21.66
C ILE A 134 -10.56 6.64 21.74
N PRO A 135 -11.88 6.60 22.01
CA PRO A 135 -12.60 5.33 22.08
C PRO A 135 -12.45 4.51 20.79
N PRO A 136 -12.26 3.17 20.87
CA PRO A 136 -11.97 2.32 19.71
C PRO A 136 -12.95 2.48 18.54
N ARG A 137 -14.26 2.54 18.84
CA ARG A 137 -15.28 2.76 17.81
C ARG A 137 -15.08 4.06 17.04
N ARG A 138 -14.72 5.15 17.74
CA ARG A 138 -14.48 6.46 17.12
C ARG A 138 -13.16 6.47 16.34
N ALA A 139 -12.11 5.86 16.88
CA ALA A 139 -10.83 5.74 16.20
C ALA A 139 -10.97 4.98 14.87
N CYS A 140 -11.61 3.81 14.88
CA CYS A 140 -11.87 3.01 13.69
C CYS A 140 -12.79 3.73 12.69
N GLN A 141 -13.79 4.49 13.15
CA GLN A 141 -14.65 5.26 12.27
C GLN A 141 -13.85 6.30 11.45
N VAL A 142 -12.99 7.08 12.11
CA VAL A 142 -12.26 8.17 11.46
C VAL A 142 -11.07 7.66 10.65
N ALA A 143 -10.33 6.66 11.15
CA ALA A 143 -9.12 6.17 10.51
C ALA A 143 -9.37 5.10 9.44
N ILE A 144 -10.42 4.29 9.58
CA ILE A 144 -10.71 3.16 8.68
C ILE A 144 -11.96 3.44 7.88
N ASN A 145 -13.11 3.57 8.53
CA ASN A 145 -14.42 3.58 7.86
C ASN A 145 -14.55 4.70 6.81
N TRP A 146 -14.31 5.94 7.22
CA TRP A 146 -14.39 7.09 6.32
C TRP A 146 -13.25 7.17 5.29
N ALA A 147 -12.16 6.45 5.51
CA ALA A 147 -11.03 6.45 4.59
C ALA A 147 -11.20 5.48 3.41
N VAL A 148 -11.94 4.39 3.60
CA VAL A 148 -12.06 3.32 2.59
C VAL A 148 -13.24 3.51 1.63
N THR A 149 -14.25 4.31 2.00
CA THR A 149 -15.43 4.52 1.15
C THR A 149 -16.27 5.73 1.56
N ASP A 150 -16.91 6.35 0.57
CA ASP A 150 -17.96 7.37 0.74
C ASP A 150 -19.38 6.77 0.69
N ASP A 151 -19.54 5.47 0.40
CA ASP A 151 -20.85 4.80 0.38
C ASP A 151 -21.36 4.55 1.80
N HIS A 152 -22.41 5.27 2.20
CA HIS A 152 -23.03 5.14 3.51
C HIS A 152 -23.52 3.73 3.87
N THR A 153 -23.90 2.92 2.89
CA THR A 153 -24.32 1.53 3.10
C THR A 153 -23.14 0.68 3.55
N VAL A 154 -22.02 0.79 2.83
CA VAL A 154 -20.78 0.09 3.17
C VAL A 154 -20.21 0.63 4.49
N GLN A 155 -20.29 1.94 4.71
CA GLN A 155 -19.86 2.54 5.98
C GLN A 155 -20.61 1.97 7.18
N ARG A 156 -21.92 1.78 7.04
CA ARG A 156 -22.75 1.17 8.09
C ARG A 156 -22.35 -0.28 8.36
N SER A 157 -22.06 -1.07 7.33
CA SER A 157 -21.54 -2.43 7.50
C SER A 157 -20.20 -2.45 8.24
N ILE A 158 -19.28 -1.54 7.93
CA ILE A 158 -18.00 -1.42 8.65
C ILE A 158 -18.23 -0.99 10.10
N GLU A 159 -19.18 -0.09 10.36
CA GLU A 159 -19.55 0.33 11.71
C GLU A 159 -20.12 -0.83 12.56
N GLU A 160 -20.97 -1.67 11.97
CA GLU A 160 -21.51 -2.88 12.61
C GLU A 160 -20.38 -3.88 12.93
N LEU A 161 -19.46 -4.09 11.99
CA LEU A 161 -18.26 -4.91 12.22
C LEU A 161 -17.38 -4.37 13.35
N THR A 162 -17.17 -3.04 13.36
CA THR A 162 -16.39 -2.36 14.40
C THR A 162 -17.06 -2.53 15.75
N THR A 163 -18.37 -2.35 15.81
CA THR A 163 -19.15 -2.48 17.05
C THR A 163 -19.07 -3.91 17.59
N SER A 164 -19.23 -4.93 16.73
CA SER A 164 -19.12 -6.34 17.14
C SER A 164 -17.73 -6.75 17.65
N ILE A 165 -16.68 -6.02 17.29
CA ILE A 165 -15.30 -6.34 17.71
C ILE A 165 -14.92 -5.63 19.01
N PHE A 166 -15.40 -4.39 19.20
CA PHE A 166 -15.04 -3.52 20.32
C PHE A 166 -16.25 -3.29 21.27
N GLU A 167 -17.01 -4.33 21.58
CA GLU A 167 -18.08 -4.30 22.60
C GLU A 167 -17.52 -4.19 24.03
#